data_AF-A0A9D8RST2-F1
#
_entry.id   AF-A0A9D8RST2-F1
#
_cell.length_a   1.000
_cell.length_b   1.000
_cell.length_c   1.000
_cell.angle_alpha   90.00
_cell.angle_beta   90.00
_cell.angle_gamma   90.00
#
_symmetry.space_group_name_H-M   'P 1'
#
loop_
_entity.id
_entity.type
_entity.pdbx_description
1 polymer ?
#
loop_
_entity_poly.entity_id
_entity_poly.type
_entity_poly.pdbx_seq_one_letter_code
_entity_poly.pdbx_strand_id
1 'polypeptide(L)'
;ITVYLPQTEYTTLLIHGDTCDVEIPNDFMFQDVDIFLSTGDVDFYASASEMITIRTSTGDIRVANISAGSLDLTVSTGNTLISDLQCENLISKGNTGDISLNNVVASKTFFIERSTGDVKFDGSDAAEIFVKTDTGDITGSLLTDKIFVTQTDTGDIDIPETANGGRCELVTDTGDIRIEIKT
;
A
#
# COMPACT_ATOMS: atom_id res chain seq x y z
N ILE A 1 -11.72 23.59 4.09
CA ILE A 1 -11.06 24.59 4.97
C ILE A 1 -9.57 24.46 4.72
N THR A 2 -8.81 25.54 4.59
CA THR A 2 -7.35 25.47 4.41
C THR A 2 -6.69 25.94 5.70
N VAL A 3 -5.79 25.12 6.25
CA VAL A 3 -5.03 25.41 7.47
C VAL A 3 -3.56 25.58 7.10
N TYR A 4 -2.93 26.66 7.53
CA TYR A 4 -1.51 26.93 7.29
C TYR A 4 -0.70 26.62 8.55
N LEU A 5 0.32 25.78 8.40
CA LEU A 5 1.22 25.37 9.46
C LEU A 5 2.66 25.82 9.10
N PRO A 6 3.48 26.26 10.07
CA PRO A 6 4.89 26.54 9.79
C PRO A 6 5.64 25.29 9.30
N GLN A 7 6.65 25.47 8.46
CA GLN A 7 7.49 24.36 7.99
C GLN A 7 8.45 23.91 9.10
N THR A 8 8.00 22.96 9.92
CA THR A 8 8.76 22.35 11.02
C THR A 8 8.42 20.87 11.14
N GLU A 9 9.19 20.14 11.95
CA GLU A 9 8.83 18.78 12.36
C GLU A 9 7.72 18.81 13.41
N TYR A 10 6.71 17.97 13.23
CA TYR A 10 5.55 17.85 14.10
C TYR A 10 5.53 16.49 14.77
N THR A 11 5.07 16.43 16.02
CA THR A 11 4.88 15.14 16.69
C THR A 11 3.75 14.36 16.03
N THR A 12 2.51 14.87 16.07
CA THR A 12 1.34 14.11 15.59
C THR A 12 0.44 14.97 14.73
N LEU A 13 0.00 14.44 13.59
CA LEU A 13 -1.12 14.94 12.81
C LEU A 13 -2.36 14.08 13.06
N LEU A 14 -3.48 14.71 13.45
CA LEU A 14 -4.77 14.05 13.64
C LEU A 14 -5.84 14.73 12.79
N ILE A 15 -6.47 13.99 11.87
CA ILE A 15 -7.56 14.51 11.03
C ILE A 15 -8.71 13.52 11.02
N HIS A 16 -9.83 13.90 11.63
CA HIS A 16 -11.05 13.11 11.64
C HIS A 16 -12.17 13.88 10.95
N GLY A 17 -12.82 13.26 9.96
CA GLY A 17 -13.86 13.91 9.17
C GLY A 17 -14.93 12.95 8.67
N ASP A 18 -16.15 13.46 8.50
CA ASP A 18 -17.25 12.68 7.93
C ASP A 18 -17.27 12.76 6.40
N THR A 19 -17.11 13.98 5.86
CA THR A 19 -17.07 14.19 4.41
C THR A 19 -16.11 15.34 4.11
N CYS A 20 -14.87 15.00 3.79
CA CYS A 20 -13.86 15.97 3.41
C CYS A 20 -12.70 15.30 2.70
N ASP A 21 -12.12 16.00 1.74
CA ASP A 21 -10.86 15.60 1.15
C ASP A 21 -9.70 16.16 1.98
N VAL A 22 -8.61 15.41 2.02
CA VAL A 22 -7.41 15.76 2.76
C VAL A 22 -6.22 15.76 1.83
N GLU A 23 -5.54 16.90 1.74
CA GLU A 23 -4.28 17.03 0.99
C GLU A 23 -3.19 17.48 1.96
N ILE A 24 -2.14 16.65 2.09
CA ILE A 24 -0.96 16.95 2.91
C ILE A 24 0.27 17.02 2.00
N PRO A 25 0.83 18.21 1.75
CA PRO A 25 2.00 18.37 0.89
C PRO A 25 3.29 17.85 1.55
N ASN A 26 4.34 17.69 0.73
CA ASN A 26 5.64 17.15 1.14
C ASN A 26 6.51 18.11 1.99
N ASP A 27 6.02 19.32 2.26
CA ASP A 27 6.70 20.33 3.07
C ASP A 27 6.72 20.00 4.58
N PHE A 28 6.09 18.91 4.99
CA PHE A 28 5.92 18.53 6.38
C PHE A 28 6.64 17.22 6.72
N MET A 29 7.08 17.12 7.97
CA MET A 29 7.54 15.87 8.57
C MET A 29 6.81 15.65 9.89
N PHE A 30 6.40 14.41 10.13
CA PHE A 30 5.69 14.00 11.33
C PHE A 30 6.45 12.91 12.08
N GLN A 31 6.16 12.70 13.36
CA GLN A 31 6.47 11.43 14.02
C GLN A 31 5.35 10.43 13.71
N ASP A 32 4.10 10.84 13.97
CA ASP A 32 2.90 10.05 13.78
C ASP A 32 1.82 10.78 12.98
N VAL A 33 1.06 10.03 12.19
CA VAL A 33 -0.09 10.53 11.43
C VAL A 33 -1.27 9.59 11.60
N ASP A 34 -2.43 10.15 11.95
CA ASP A 34 -3.70 9.43 12.05
C ASP A 34 -4.82 10.23 11.33
N ILE A 35 -5.25 9.70 10.18
CA ILE A 35 -6.31 10.27 9.34
C ILE A 35 -7.46 9.28 9.25
N PHE A 36 -8.65 9.69 9.68
CA PHE A 36 -9.87 8.88 9.62
C PHE A 36 -11.01 9.65 8.94
N LEU A 37 -11.49 9.12 7.82
CA LEU A 37 -12.58 9.70 7.04
C LEU A 37 -13.75 8.70 6.87
N SER A 38 -14.99 9.18 6.97
CA SER A 38 -16.14 8.39 6.50
C SER A 38 -16.25 8.44 4.98
N THR A 39 -16.09 9.61 4.38
CA THR A 39 -16.05 9.81 2.93
C THR A 39 -15.07 10.90 2.56
N GLY A 40 -14.30 10.69 1.50
CA GLY A 40 -13.38 11.68 0.96
C GLY A 40 -12.04 11.06 0.58
N ASP A 41 -11.35 11.77 -0.30
CA ASP A 41 -10.07 11.33 -0.84
C ASP A 41 -8.92 11.83 0.04
N VAL A 42 -7.83 11.08 0.07
CA VAL A 42 -6.61 11.45 0.79
C VAL A 42 -5.42 11.46 -0.16
N ASP A 43 -4.87 12.64 -0.39
CA ASP A 43 -3.61 12.85 -1.09
C ASP A 43 -2.52 13.19 -0.06
N PHE A 44 -1.59 12.27 0.18
CA PHE A 44 -0.60 12.38 1.25
C PHE A 44 0.84 12.26 0.75
N TYR A 45 1.63 13.32 0.98
CA TYR A 45 2.99 13.47 0.44
C TYR A 45 4.05 13.77 1.51
N ALA A 46 3.72 13.76 2.80
CA ALA A 46 4.64 14.07 3.89
C ALA A 46 5.29 12.80 4.47
N SER A 47 6.56 12.88 4.89
CA SER A 47 7.22 11.76 5.56
C SER A 47 6.87 11.68 7.05
N ALA A 48 6.95 10.48 7.63
CA ALA A 48 6.84 10.29 9.07
C ALA A 48 8.00 9.44 9.61
N SER A 49 8.51 9.73 10.80
CA SER A 49 9.61 8.93 11.38
C SER A 49 9.13 7.61 12.00
N GLU A 50 7.86 7.53 12.45
CA GLU A 50 7.27 6.33 13.05
C GLU A 50 6.13 5.78 12.19
N MET A 51 4.90 6.25 12.39
CA MET A 51 3.71 5.62 11.80
C MET A 51 2.84 6.58 11.01
N ILE A 52 2.37 6.11 9.85
CA ILE A 52 1.26 6.75 9.12
C ILE A 52 0.10 5.78 9.08
N THR A 53 -1.04 6.19 9.62
CA THR A 53 -2.32 5.48 9.54
C THR A 53 -3.32 6.34 8.78
N ILE A 54 -3.86 5.82 7.67
CA ILE A 54 -4.90 6.50 6.89
C ILE A 54 -6.04 5.53 6.65
N ARG A 55 -7.24 5.92 7.05
CA ARG A 55 -8.45 5.12 6.92
C ARG A 55 -9.58 5.93 6.29
N THR A 56 -10.17 5.39 5.22
CA THR A 56 -11.39 5.93 4.63
C THR A 56 -12.43 4.83 4.43
N SER A 57 -13.71 5.12 4.67
CA SER A 57 -14.76 4.16 4.31
C SER A 57 -15.08 4.22 2.83
N THR A 58 -15.19 5.43 2.26
CA THR A 58 -15.38 5.65 0.82
C THR A 58 -14.47 6.76 0.32
N GLY A 59 -13.70 6.50 -0.72
CA GLY A 59 -12.77 7.47 -1.31
C GLY A 59 -11.43 6.82 -1.62
N ASP A 60 -10.64 7.50 -2.41
CA ASP A 60 -9.33 7.01 -2.84
C ASP A 60 -8.23 7.48 -1.88
N ILE A 61 -7.20 6.65 -1.72
CA ILE A 61 -5.99 7.01 -0.97
C ILE A 61 -4.81 7.03 -1.93
N ARG A 62 -4.13 8.16 -2.00
CA ARG A 62 -2.87 8.33 -2.70
C ARG A 62 -1.77 8.71 -1.71
N VAL A 63 -0.69 7.93 -1.73
CA VAL A 63 0.52 8.19 -0.96
C VAL A 63 1.70 8.24 -1.92
N ALA A 64 2.46 9.33 -1.94
CA ALA A 64 3.60 9.44 -2.85
C ALA A 64 4.83 10.18 -2.32
N ASN A 65 6.02 9.71 -2.70
CA ASN A 65 7.30 10.35 -2.39
C ASN A 65 7.57 10.49 -0.88
N ILE A 66 7.32 9.44 -0.11
CA ILE A 66 7.44 9.48 1.36
C ILE A 66 8.41 8.41 1.89
N SER A 67 8.94 8.69 3.08
CA SER A 67 9.58 7.70 3.95
C SER A 67 8.79 7.56 5.24
N ALA A 68 8.57 6.33 5.71
CA ALA A 68 7.82 6.04 6.93
C ALA A 68 8.50 4.95 7.76
N GLY A 69 8.40 4.94 9.08
CA GLY A 69 8.72 3.74 9.85
C GLY A 69 7.76 2.60 9.47
N SER A 70 6.45 2.85 9.48
CA SER A 70 5.42 1.93 8.99
C SER A 70 4.24 2.70 8.39
N LEU A 71 3.60 2.09 7.39
CA LEU A 71 2.42 2.63 6.69
C LEU A 71 1.25 1.65 6.81
N ASP A 72 0.12 2.09 7.38
CA ASP A 72 -1.15 1.35 7.46
C ASP A 72 -2.25 2.11 6.69
N LEU A 73 -2.71 1.52 5.59
CA LEU A 73 -3.75 2.07 4.74
C LEU A 73 -4.99 1.16 4.77
N THR A 74 -6.15 1.72 5.11
CA THR A 74 -7.42 0.99 5.03
C THR A 74 -8.45 1.77 4.22
N VAL A 75 -8.99 1.16 3.15
CA VAL A 75 -10.09 1.73 2.36
C VAL A 75 -11.19 0.69 2.17
N SER A 76 -12.41 0.97 2.64
CA SER A 76 -13.50 -0.01 2.45
C SER A 76 -13.97 -0.04 0.99
N THR A 77 -14.26 1.12 0.39
CA THR A 77 -14.58 1.27 -1.04
C THR A 77 -13.76 2.41 -1.65
N GLY A 78 -12.92 2.08 -2.62
CA GLY A 78 -12.02 3.03 -3.27
C GLY A 78 -10.64 2.41 -3.51
N ASN A 79 -9.85 3.07 -4.33
CA ASN A 79 -8.56 2.59 -4.78
C ASN A 79 -7.44 3.08 -3.85
N THR A 80 -6.33 2.35 -3.84
CA THR A 80 -5.11 2.76 -3.16
C THR A 80 -3.97 2.87 -4.16
N LEU A 81 -3.34 4.04 -4.25
CA LEU A 81 -2.15 4.27 -5.05
C LEU A 81 -0.98 4.63 -4.15
N ILE A 82 0.06 3.82 -4.19
CA ILE A 82 1.32 4.08 -3.48
C ILE A 82 2.42 4.23 -4.53
N SER A 83 3.17 5.32 -4.46
CA SER A 83 4.30 5.56 -5.36
C SER A 83 5.52 6.09 -4.61
N ASP A 84 6.72 5.60 -4.92
CA ASP A 84 7.98 6.11 -4.37
C ASP A 84 7.99 6.12 -2.83
N LEU A 85 7.79 4.95 -2.23
CA LEU A 85 7.72 4.74 -0.77
C LEU A 85 8.92 3.94 -0.28
N GLN A 86 9.53 4.39 0.82
CA GLN A 86 10.47 3.59 1.63
C GLN A 86 9.94 3.44 3.05
N CYS A 87 9.77 2.20 3.53
CA CYS A 87 9.36 1.96 4.91
C CYS A 87 9.95 0.68 5.54
N GLU A 88 9.62 0.39 6.80
CA GLU A 88 9.87 -0.93 7.37
C GLU A 88 8.74 -1.91 7.05
N ASN A 89 7.50 -1.50 7.28
CA ASN A 89 6.32 -2.34 7.03
C ASN A 89 5.26 -1.55 6.26
N LEU A 90 4.61 -2.24 5.32
CA LEU A 90 3.42 -1.76 4.64
C LEU A 90 2.26 -2.71 4.94
N ILE A 91 1.18 -2.17 5.48
CA ILE A 91 -0.10 -2.85 5.65
C ILE A 91 -1.11 -2.12 4.79
N SER A 92 -1.85 -2.86 3.95
CA SER A 92 -2.95 -2.30 3.18
C SER A 92 -4.15 -3.23 3.14
N LYS A 93 -5.31 -2.72 3.55
CA LYS A 93 -6.56 -3.49 3.61
C LYS A 93 -7.69 -2.78 2.87
N GLY A 94 -8.54 -3.54 2.20
CA GLY A 94 -9.78 -3.00 1.67
C GLY A 94 -10.80 -4.03 1.21
N ASN A 95 -12.06 -3.61 1.04
CA ASN A 95 -13.12 -4.52 0.61
C ASN A 95 -13.33 -4.45 -0.90
N THR A 96 -13.46 -3.25 -1.47
CA THR A 96 -13.69 -3.07 -2.90
C THR A 96 -12.82 -1.95 -3.44
N GLY A 97 -11.99 -2.28 -4.44
CA GLY A 97 -11.11 -1.34 -5.11
C GLY A 97 -9.69 -1.88 -5.18
N ASP A 98 -8.97 -1.39 -6.19
CA ASP A 98 -7.66 -1.90 -6.56
C ASP A 98 -6.57 -1.26 -5.70
N ILE A 99 -5.41 -1.90 -5.67
CA ILE A 99 -4.18 -1.31 -5.14
C ILE A 99 -3.07 -1.38 -6.19
N SER A 100 -2.37 -0.25 -6.35
CA SER A 100 -1.19 -0.15 -7.21
C SER A 100 0.00 0.35 -6.41
N LEU A 101 1.10 -0.40 -6.46
CA LEU A 101 2.38 -0.09 -5.83
C LEU A 101 3.40 0.18 -6.93
N ASN A 102 3.93 1.40 -6.99
CA ASN A 102 4.93 1.81 -7.98
C ASN A 102 6.19 2.26 -7.26
N ASN A 103 7.31 1.55 -7.46
CA ASN A 103 8.57 1.85 -6.78
C ASN A 103 8.43 1.92 -5.24
N VAL A 104 7.83 0.88 -4.65
CA VAL A 104 7.60 0.78 -3.20
C VAL A 104 8.54 -0.23 -2.59
N VAL A 105 9.29 0.13 -1.56
CA VAL A 105 10.24 -0.77 -0.88
C VAL A 105 10.00 -0.76 0.63
N ALA A 106 9.64 -1.91 1.19
CA ALA A 106 9.65 -2.14 2.63
C ALA A 106 10.86 -2.99 3.04
N SER A 107 11.59 -2.57 4.07
CA SER A 107 12.75 -3.35 4.54
C SER A 107 12.36 -4.67 5.23
N LYS A 108 11.11 -4.80 5.71
CA LYS A 108 10.60 -6.02 6.35
C LYS A 108 9.43 -6.60 5.57
N THR A 109 8.24 -6.02 5.64
CA THR A 109 7.02 -6.71 5.22
C THR A 109 6.11 -5.89 4.32
N PHE A 110 5.51 -6.57 3.34
CA PHE A 110 4.23 -6.18 2.73
C PHE A 110 3.14 -7.12 3.23
N PHE A 111 2.04 -6.54 3.69
CA PHE A 111 0.82 -7.25 4.04
C PHE A 111 -0.36 -6.57 3.35
N ILE A 112 -0.92 -7.21 2.32
CA ILE A 112 -1.99 -6.64 1.50
C ILE A 112 -3.18 -7.60 1.50
N GLU A 113 -4.36 -7.11 1.87
CA GLU A 113 -5.62 -7.86 1.81
C GLU A 113 -6.69 -7.07 1.07
N ARG A 114 -7.34 -7.73 0.11
CA ARG A 114 -8.53 -7.23 -0.60
C ARG A 114 -9.63 -8.28 -0.58
N SER A 115 -10.91 -7.86 -0.52
CA SER A 115 -12.01 -8.79 -0.82
C SER A 115 -12.30 -8.82 -2.32
N THR A 116 -12.31 -7.65 -2.96
CA THR A 116 -12.50 -7.51 -4.41
C THR A 116 -11.65 -6.36 -4.93
N GLY A 117 -10.82 -6.65 -5.92
CA GLY A 117 -9.91 -5.69 -6.51
C GLY A 117 -8.57 -6.34 -6.83
N ASP A 118 -7.89 -5.76 -7.81
CA ASP A 118 -6.60 -6.20 -8.29
C ASP A 118 -5.47 -5.65 -7.41
N VAL A 119 -4.39 -6.41 -7.31
CA VAL A 119 -3.15 -6.00 -6.67
C VAL A 119 -2.06 -5.92 -7.73
N LYS A 120 -1.53 -4.71 -7.95
CA LYS A 120 -0.50 -4.47 -8.97
C LYS A 120 0.81 -3.96 -8.39
N PHE A 121 1.90 -4.59 -8.78
CA PHE A 121 3.27 -4.17 -8.47
C PHE A 121 3.99 -3.61 -9.71
N ASP A 122 4.70 -2.51 -9.58
CA ASP A 122 5.68 -2.05 -10.57
C ASP A 122 6.98 -1.70 -9.86
N GLY A 123 7.97 -2.60 -9.94
CA GLY A 123 9.27 -2.44 -9.31
C GLY A 123 9.16 -2.24 -7.79
N SER A 124 8.36 -3.06 -7.12
CA SER A 124 8.16 -2.97 -5.68
C SER A 124 8.68 -4.20 -4.95
N ASP A 125 9.08 -4.07 -3.67
CA ASP A 125 9.71 -5.18 -2.97
C ASP A 125 9.65 -5.10 -1.44
N ALA A 126 9.72 -6.26 -0.79
CA ALA A 126 9.93 -6.40 0.64
C ALA A 126 10.72 -7.68 0.98
N ALA A 127 11.23 -7.78 2.22
CA ALA A 127 11.88 -9.01 2.66
C ALA A 127 10.88 -10.18 2.76
N GLU A 128 9.64 -9.91 3.19
CA GLU A 128 8.53 -10.85 3.12
C GLU A 128 7.31 -10.16 2.51
N ILE A 129 6.63 -10.85 1.60
CA ILE A 129 5.44 -10.34 0.91
C ILE A 129 4.29 -11.31 1.18
N PHE A 130 3.19 -10.79 1.71
CA PHE A 130 1.92 -11.49 1.83
C PHE A 130 0.84 -10.68 1.12
N VAL A 131 0.18 -11.31 0.16
CA VAL A 131 -0.92 -10.70 -0.61
C VAL A 131 -2.07 -11.69 -0.68
N LYS A 132 -3.24 -11.23 -0.27
CA LYS A 132 -4.48 -11.96 -0.47
C LYS A 132 -5.52 -11.07 -1.16
N THR A 133 -6.21 -11.62 -2.16
CA THR A 133 -7.52 -11.12 -2.62
C THR A 133 -8.53 -12.26 -2.64
N ASP A 134 -9.83 -12.02 -2.51
CA ASP A 134 -10.83 -13.09 -2.74
C ASP A 134 -11.27 -13.08 -4.22
N THR A 135 -11.36 -11.91 -4.85
CA THR A 135 -11.62 -11.77 -6.29
C THR A 135 -10.80 -10.64 -6.88
N GLY A 136 -9.88 -10.98 -7.77
CA GLY A 136 -8.98 -10.04 -8.42
C GLY A 136 -7.66 -10.70 -8.77
N ASP A 137 -6.95 -10.07 -9.68
CA ASP A 137 -5.65 -10.54 -10.14
C ASP A 137 -4.53 -10.00 -9.22
N ILE A 138 -3.45 -10.76 -9.10
CA ILE A 138 -2.22 -10.31 -8.46
C ILE A 138 -1.14 -10.28 -9.54
N THR A 139 -0.74 -9.08 -9.97
CA THR A 139 0.14 -8.92 -11.13
C THR A 139 1.30 -7.97 -10.87
N GLY A 140 2.37 -8.09 -11.67
CA GLY A 140 3.38 -7.04 -11.78
C GLY A 140 4.81 -7.50 -11.58
N SER A 141 5.68 -6.55 -11.22
CA SER A 141 7.12 -6.78 -11.12
C SER A 141 7.69 -6.52 -9.72
N LEU A 142 8.53 -7.46 -9.26
CA LEU A 142 9.33 -7.33 -8.03
C LEU A 142 10.79 -7.00 -8.35
N LEU A 143 11.56 -6.53 -7.37
CA LEU A 143 12.96 -6.12 -7.56
C LEU A 143 13.98 -7.23 -7.28
N THR A 144 13.61 -8.25 -6.50
CA THR A 144 14.51 -9.34 -6.11
C THR A 144 13.81 -10.69 -6.20
N ASP A 145 14.60 -11.74 -6.44
CA ASP A 145 14.16 -13.13 -6.38
C ASP A 145 13.40 -13.43 -5.08
N LYS A 146 12.40 -14.31 -5.16
CA LYS A 146 11.59 -14.76 -4.01
C LYS A 146 11.44 -16.26 -3.97
N ILE A 147 11.11 -16.76 -2.79
CA ILE A 147 10.55 -18.10 -2.63
C ILE A 147 9.03 -17.95 -2.67
N PHE A 148 8.44 -18.27 -3.83
CA PHE A 148 7.02 -18.11 -4.07
C PHE A 148 6.18 -19.25 -3.47
N VAL A 149 5.09 -18.87 -2.83
CA VAL A 149 4.00 -19.75 -2.38
C VAL A 149 2.71 -19.16 -2.93
N THR A 150 2.15 -19.80 -3.96
CA THR A 150 1.02 -19.22 -4.71
C THR A 150 -0.17 -20.16 -4.75
N GLN A 151 -1.37 -19.61 -4.64
CA GLN A 151 -2.62 -20.35 -4.78
C GLN A 151 -3.67 -19.51 -5.51
N THR A 152 -4.30 -20.12 -6.52
CA THR A 152 -5.58 -19.65 -7.08
C THR A 152 -6.54 -20.82 -7.24
N ASP A 153 -7.81 -20.63 -6.86
CA ASP A 153 -8.84 -21.66 -7.09
C ASP A 153 -9.39 -21.58 -8.51
N THR A 154 -9.51 -20.38 -9.08
CA THR A 154 -9.88 -20.13 -10.47
C THR A 154 -8.98 -19.04 -11.08
N GLY A 155 -8.07 -19.46 -11.95
CA GLY A 155 -7.15 -18.58 -12.67
C GLY A 155 -5.87 -19.31 -13.05
N ASP A 156 -4.98 -18.61 -13.72
CA ASP A 156 -3.65 -19.10 -14.10
C ASP A 156 -2.57 -18.52 -13.18
N ILE A 157 -1.50 -19.29 -12.97
CA ILE A 157 -0.31 -18.86 -12.24
C ILE A 157 0.88 -18.84 -13.21
N ASP A 158 1.52 -17.68 -13.35
CA ASP A 158 2.76 -17.47 -14.10
C ASP A 158 3.74 -16.69 -13.21
N ILE A 159 4.77 -17.36 -12.69
CA ILE A 159 5.72 -16.78 -11.74
C ILE A 159 7.16 -17.21 -12.07
N PRO A 160 8.17 -16.45 -11.60
CA PRO A 160 9.57 -16.81 -11.80
C PRO A 160 9.94 -18.07 -11.00
N GLU A 161 10.71 -18.96 -11.62
CA GLU A 161 11.28 -20.13 -10.94
C GLU A 161 12.56 -19.76 -10.18
N THR A 162 12.40 -19.16 -8.99
CA THR A 162 13.51 -18.78 -8.11
C THR A 162 13.54 -19.61 -6.83
N ALA A 163 14.74 -19.95 -6.35
CA ALA A 163 14.95 -20.77 -5.14
C ALA A 163 15.63 -20.02 -3.99
N ASN A 164 15.78 -18.71 -4.11
CA ASN A 164 16.47 -17.84 -3.16
C ASN A 164 15.59 -16.62 -2.84
N GLY A 165 16.01 -15.85 -1.83
CA GLY A 165 15.38 -14.60 -1.47
C GLY A 165 14.30 -14.75 -0.40
N GLY A 166 13.53 -13.67 -0.25
CA GLY A 166 12.46 -13.55 0.73
C GLY A 166 11.25 -14.41 0.40
N ARG A 167 10.41 -14.71 1.40
CA ARG A 167 9.15 -15.42 1.16
C ARG A 167 8.14 -14.48 0.48
N CYS A 168 7.48 -14.96 -0.57
CA CYS A 168 6.40 -14.26 -1.26
C CYS A 168 5.17 -15.17 -1.34
N GLU A 169 4.15 -14.88 -0.54
CA GLU A 169 2.90 -15.63 -0.48
C GLU A 169 1.78 -14.83 -1.16
N LEU A 170 1.23 -15.36 -2.25
CA LEU A 170 0.21 -14.71 -3.07
C LEU A 170 -1.01 -15.63 -3.22
N VAL A 171 -2.17 -15.17 -2.79
CA VAL A 171 -3.40 -15.97 -2.78
C VAL A 171 -4.55 -15.19 -3.39
N THR A 172 -5.27 -15.81 -4.33
CA THR A 172 -6.57 -15.32 -4.82
C THR A 172 -7.58 -16.46 -4.90
N ASP A 173 -8.86 -16.27 -4.59
CA ASP A 173 -9.84 -17.35 -4.84
C ASP A 173 -10.27 -17.33 -6.32
N THR A 174 -10.39 -16.15 -6.92
CA THR A 174 -10.68 -15.99 -8.36
C THR A 174 -9.85 -14.86 -8.94
N GLY A 175 -8.94 -15.22 -9.83
CA GLY A 175 -8.03 -14.30 -10.50
C GLY A 175 -6.72 -14.98 -10.85
N ASP A 176 -5.97 -14.32 -11.70
CA ASP A 176 -4.66 -14.77 -12.14
C ASP A 176 -3.56 -14.24 -11.22
N ILE A 177 -2.48 -15.01 -11.09
CA ILE A 177 -1.25 -14.58 -10.42
C ILE A 177 -0.14 -14.51 -11.45
N ARG A 178 0.32 -13.30 -11.81
CA ARG A 178 1.37 -13.09 -12.81
C ARG A 178 2.47 -12.17 -12.29
N ILE A 179 3.62 -12.74 -11.93
CA ILE A 179 4.75 -11.96 -11.39
C ILE A 179 5.99 -12.13 -12.25
N GLU A 180 6.74 -11.05 -12.42
CA GLU A 180 8.09 -11.06 -12.99
C GLU A 180 9.11 -10.42 -12.04
N ILE A 181 10.40 -10.71 -12.24
CA ILE A 181 11.49 -9.97 -11.59
C ILE A 181 12.01 -8.94 -12.58
N LYS A 182 11.98 -7.66 -12.19
CA LYS A 182 12.51 -6.56 -12.99
C LYS A 182 14.03 -6.64 -13.00
N THR A 183 14.61 -6.89 -14.18
CA THR A 183 16.06 -7.01 -14.41
C THR A 183 16.68 -5.71 -14.91
#